data_AF-A0A3M4JI35-F1
#
_entry.id   AF-A0A3M4JI35-F1
#
_cell.length_a   1.000
_cell.length_b   1.000
_cell.length_c   1.000
_cell.angle_alpha   90.00
_cell.angle_beta   90.00
_cell.angle_gamma   90.00
#
_symmetry.space_group_name_H-M   'P 1'
#
loop_
_entity.id
_entity.type
_entity.pdbx_description
1 polymer ?
#
loop_
_entity_poly.entity_id
_entity_poly.type
_entity_poly.pdbx_seq_one_letter_code
_entity_poly.pdbx_strand_id
1 'polypeptide(L)'
;MEGEMNELELMRPRVFVSDLIQLGDIVLTTTPDPMSKTIRKAIGADISHAMICVGKSSVIDSTGDGVHARNLERLILEPGCAGHVLRPVAPLTTDQLHSIIAFARAAVGTRYTKIGAAKSVLAGFVAGRRQFCSRLVAQAYHRAGANLVPDADFCHPGELLNSAALFEVPNVLRDLNAEEEARWRENVDHVQVMRDSTNALLREARMVSSEIESLNDIDAYLVDHQEADDHLVKSSESFKVSGTVEG
;
A
#
# COMPACT_ATOMS: atom_id res chain seq x y z
N MET A 1 4.29 9.57 -41.28
CA MET A 1 5.25 10.02 -40.26
C MET A 1 4.50 10.15 -38.93
N GLU A 2 3.90 9.03 -38.50
CA GLU A 2 3.04 8.92 -37.30
C GLU A 2 3.35 7.62 -36.53
N GLY A 3 4.46 6.94 -36.87
CA GLY A 3 4.88 5.65 -36.26
C GLY A 3 6.11 5.74 -35.37
N GLU A 4 6.64 6.94 -35.15
CA GLU A 4 7.77 7.25 -34.25
C GLU A 4 7.33 8.09 -33.03
N MET A 5 6.04 8.10 -32.73
CA MET A 5 5.59 8.39 -31.36
C MET A 5 5.73 7.09 -30.57
N ASN A 6 6.67 6.84 -29.66
CA ASN A 6 7.99 7.34 -29.37
C ASN A 6 8.53 6.22 -28.47
N GLU A 7 9.36 5.29 -28.97
CA GLU A 7 9.93 4.22 -28.11
C GLU A 7 10.70 4.81 -26.91
N LEU A 8 11.13 6.07 -26.99
CA LEU A 8 11.73 6.83 -25.88
C LEU A 8 10.71 7.43 -24.89
N GLU A 9 9.42 7.56 -25.23
CA GLU A 9 8.35 7.92 -24.28
C GLU A 9 7.96 6.71 -23.42
N LEU A 10 7.92 5.50 -24.00
CA LEU A 10 7.70 4.26 -23.24
C LEU A 10 8.83 3.92 -22.26
N MET A 11 9.97 4.59 -22.38
CA MET A 11 11.16 4.36 -21.57
C MET A 11 11.33 5.35 -20.41
N ARG A 12 10.38 6.26 -20.18
CA ARG A 12 10.48 7.24 -19.09
C ARG A 12 9.75 6.77 -17.84
N PRO A 13 10.33 6.99 -16.65
CA PRO A 13 9.60 6.81 -15.40
C PRO A 13 8.42 7.78 -15.33
N ARG A 14 7.35 7.33 -14.68
CA ARG A 14 6.11 8.09 -14.54
C ARG A 14 5.77 8.31 -13.08
N VAL A 15 5.02 9.37 -12.81
CA VAL A 15 4.48 9.67 -11.48
C VAL A 15 3.00 9.97 -11.56
N PHE A 16 2.32 9.81 -10.42
CA PHE A 16 0.93 10.17 -10.28
C PHE A 16 0.75 11.69 -10.18
N VAL A 17 -0.26 12.22 -10.86
CA VAL A 17 -0.73 13.60 -10.73
C VAL A 17 -1.67 13.67 -9.54
N SER A 18 -1.13 13.95 -8.35
CA SER A 18 -1.85 13.88 -7.07
C SER A 18 -3.10 14.74 -7.01
N ASP A 19 -3.13 15.88 -7.71
CA ASP A 19 -4.29 16.79 -7.74
C ASP A 19 -5.53 16.19 -8.44
N LEU A 20 -5.38 15.14 -9.24
CA LEU A 20 -6.50 14.43 -9.89
C LEU A 20 -7.06 13.28 -9.03
N ILE A 21 -6.36 12.95 -7.95
CA ILE A 21 -6.63 11.78 -7.12
C ILE A 21 -7.34 12.22 -5.85
N GLN A 22 -8.51 11.63 -5.63
CA GLN A 22 -9.43 12.01 -4.57
C GLN A 22 -9.41 11.00 -3.43
N LEU A 23 -9.94 11.41 -2.28
CA LEU A 23 -10.17 10.52 -1.15
C LEU A 23 -11.06 9.35 -1.58
N GLY A 24 -10.67 8.15 -1.19
CA GLY A 24 -11.33 6.90 -1.55
C GLY A 24 -10.81 6.30 -2.86
N ASP A 25 -10.20 7.07 -3.75
CA ASP A 25 -9.69 6.51 -5.01
C ASP A 25 -8.73 5.35 -4.77
N ILE A 26 -8.80 4.36 -5.65
CA ILE A 26 -8.01 3.14 -5.58
C ILE A 26 -6.86 3.27 -6.55
N VAL A 27 -5.64 3.24 -6.04
CA VAL A 27 -4.43 3.32 -6.87
C VAL A 27 -3.92 1.91 -7.10
N LEU A 28 -3.84 1.50 -8.36
CA LEU A 28 -3.28 0.22 -8.77
C LEU A 28 -1.92 0.44 -9.42
N THR A 29 -0.94 -0.40 -9.08
CA THR A 29 0.41 -0.27 -9.63
C THR A 29 1.03 -1.63 -9.90
N THR A 30 2.15 -1.59 -10.61
CA THR A 30 3.06 -2.71 -10.74
C THR A 30 4.51 -2.27 -10.54
N THR A 31 5.38 -3.24 -10.24
CA THR A 31 6.84 -3.02 -10.13
C THR A 31 7.58 -3.92 -11.14
N PRO A 32 8.87 -3.66 -11.41
CA PRO A 32 9.69 -4.53 -12.24
C PRO A 32 10.08 -5.85 -11.54
N ASP A 33 9.76 -5.98 -10.25
CA ASP A 33 10.18 -7.12 -9.42
C ASP A 33 9.69 -8.47 -9.96
N PRO A 34 10.48 -9.54 -9.80
CA PRO A 34 10.08 -10.89 -10.24
C PRO A 34 8.76 -11.36 -9.63
N MET A 35 8.50 -11.00 -8.37
CA MET A 35 7.24 -11.32 -7.69
C MET A 35 6.06 -10.60 -8.35
N SER A 36 6.20 -9.31 -8.65
CA SER A 36 5.19 -8.53 -9.35
C SER A 36 4.89 -9.13 -10.73
N LYS A 37 5.91 -9.49 -11.51
CA LYS A 37 5.75 -10.19 -12.80
C LYS A 37 4.96 -11.50 -12.67
N THR A 38 5.25 -12.26 -11.62
CA THR A 38 4.55 -13.53 -11.34
C THR A 38 3.07 -13.30 -11.02
N ILE A 39 2.76 -12.26 -10.22
CA ILE A 39 1.37 -11.89 -9.90
C ILE A 39 0.62 -11.52 -11.17
N ARG A 40 1.17 -10.60 -11.97
CA ARG A 40 0.59 -10.15 -13.24
C ARG A 40 0.23 -11.31 -14.16
N LYS A 41 1.18 -12.24 -14.35
CA LYS A 41 0.98 -13.44 -15.16
C LYS A 41 -0.11 -14.35 -14.59
N ALA A 42 -0.15 -14.53 -13.27
CA ALA A 42 -1.11 -15.42 -12.63
C ALA A 42 -2.55 -14.87 -12.68
N ILE A 43 -2.72 -13.55 -12.59
CA ILE A 43 -4.03 -12.90 -12.58
C ILE A 43 -4.49 -12.40 -13.95
N GLY A 44 -3.62 -12.46 -14.97
CA GLY A 44 -3.92 -12.00 -16.31
C GLY A 44 -4.11 -10.48 -16.43
N ALA A 45 -3.45 -9.69 -15.57
CA ALA A 45 -3.52 -8.22 -15.59
C ALA A 45 -2.11 -7.60 -15.57
N ASP A 46 -1.99 -6.35 -16.01
CA ASP A 46 -0.74 -5.59 -16.04
C ASP A 46 -0.36 -4.93 -14.69
N ILE A 47 -1.21 -5.12 -13.66
CA ILE A 47 -1.03 -4.64 -12.30
C ILE A 47 -0.80 -5.79 -11.31
N SER A 48 -0.14 -5.49 -10.19
CA SER A 48 0.14 -6.48 -9.14
C SER A 48 -0.18 -6.01 -7.73
N HIS A 49 -0.50 -4.73 -7.56
CA HIS A 49 -0.66 -4.11 -6.25
C HIS A 49 -1.84 -3.15 -6.23
N ALA A 50 -2.43 -2.98 -5.05
CA ALA A 50 -3.56 -2.10 -4.81
C ALA A 50 -3.35 -1.25 -3.55
N MET A 51 -3.79 -0.01 -3.62
CA MET A 51 -3.69 1.00 -2.57
C MET A 51 -5.01 1.77 -2.52
N ILE A 52 -5.33 2.35 -1.37
CA ILE A 52 -6.45 3.28 -1.22
C ILE A 52 -5.97 4.67 -0.80
N CYS A 53 -6.47 5.71 -1.47
CA CYS A 53 -6.20 7.10 -1.13
C CYS A 53 -6.99 7.54 0.11
N VAL A 54 -6.27 7.97 1.14
CA VAL A 54 -6.82 8.34 2.46
C VAL A 54 -6.48 9.77 2.88
N GLY A 55 -5.79 10.51 2.03
CA GLY A 55 -5.39 11.90 2.26
C GLY A 55 -4.78 12.48 1.00
N LYS A 56 -4.51 13.79 1.01
CA LYS A 56 -3.74 14.41 -0.08
C LYS A 56 -2.40 13.69 -0.21
N SER A 57 -2.17 13.07 -1.36
CA SER A 57 -0.95 12.32 -1.67
C SER A 57 -0.63 11.20 -0.67
N SER A 58 -1.62 10.72 0.10
CA SER A 58 -1.45 9.69 1.11
C SER A 58 -2.29 8.48 0.75
N VAL A 59 -1.62 7.35 0.57
CA VAL A 59 -2.25 6.07 0.26
C VAL A 59 -1.89 5.03 1.31
N ILE A 60 -2.78 4.05 1.52
CA ILE A 60 -2.54 2.91 2.39
C ILE A 60 -2.57 1.62 1.55
N ASP A 61 -1.60 0.74 1.79
CA ASP A 61 -1.56 -0.62 1.27
C ASP A 61 -1.30 -1.65 2.36
N SER A 62 -1.43 -2.92 1.97
CA SER A 62 -0.93 -4.05 2.75
C SER A 62 0.09 -4.84 1.94
N THR A 63 1.26 -5.06 2.51
CA THR A 63 2.32 -5.90 1.94
C THR A 63 2.65 -7.05 2.89
N GLY A 64 3.69 -7.82 2.54
CA GLY A 64 4.23 -8.84 3.45
C GLY A 64 4.77 -8.28 4.77
N ASP A 65 5.04 -6.98 4.84
CA ASP A 65 5.56 -6.30 6.03
C ASP A 65 4.43 -5.68 6.89
N GLY A 66 3.17 -5.86 6.48
CA GLY A 66 2.00 -5.31 7.16
C GLY A 66 1.32 -4.19 6.37
N VAL A 67 0.41 -3.48 7.04
CA VAL A 67 -0.34 -2.36 6.46
C VAL A 67 0.40 -1.06 6.73
N HIS A 68 0.60 -0.26 5.69
CA HIS A 68 1.45 0.92 5.74
C HIS A 68 0.84 2.11 4.99
N ALA A 69 1.13 3.31 5.49
CA ALA A 69 0.91 4.53 4.72
C ALA A 69 2.11 4.79 3.79
N ARG A 70 1.84 5.40 2.63
CA ARG A 70 2.83 5.82 1.64
C ARG A 70 2.53 7.20 1.12
N ASN A 71 3.57 7.91 0.72
CA ASN A 71 3.43 9.13 -0.06
C ASN A 71 3.32 8.79 -1.55
N LEU A 72 2.17 9.11 -2.14
CA LEU A 72 1.87 8.85 -3.55
C LEU A 72 2.76 9.67 -4.50
N GLU A 73 3.15 10.88 -4.13
CA GLU A 73 4.03 11.74 -4.94
C GLU A 73 5.47 11.22 -4.99
N ARG A 74 5.82 10.30 -4.09
CA ARG A 74 7.13 9.63 -4.05
C ARG A 74 7.14 8.32 -4.82
N LEU A 75 5.98 7.88 -5.32
CA LEU A 75 5.86 6.64 -6.06
C LEU A 75 6.23 6.86 -7.53
N ILE A 76 7.41 6.38 -7.90
CA ILE A 76 7.90 6.36 -9.28
C ILE A 76 7.51 5.02 -9.91
N LEU A 77 6.82 5.08 -11.04
CA LEU A 77 6.56 3.94 -11.90
C LEU A 77 7.71 3.81 -12.89
N GLU A 78 8.54 2.79 -12.69
CA GLU A 78 9.65 2.50 -13.60
C GLU A 78 9.14 2.20 -15.03
N PRO A 79 9.97 2.40 -16.06
CA PRO A 79 9.59 2.12 -17.45
C PRO A 79 8.98 0.73 -17.63
N GLY A 80 7.87 0.67 -18.36
CA GLY A 80 7.09 -0.56 -18.55
C GLY A 80 6.22 -0.98 -17.35
N CYS A 81 6.18 -0.22 -16.26
CA CYS A 81 5.24 -0.44 -15.15
C CYS A 81 3.94 0.32 -15.39
N ALA A 82 2.80 -0.38 -15.29
CA ALA A 82 1.46 0.17 -15.28
C ALA A 82 1.10 0.88 -13.96
N GLY A 83 0.21 1.85 -14.07
CA GLY A 83 -0.38 2.58 -12.96
C GLY A 83 -1.78 3.05 -13.36
N HIS A 84 -2.76 2.79 -12.50
CA HIS A 84 -4.16 3.16 -12.72
C HIS A 84 -4.74 3.77 -11.46
N VAL A 85 -5.71 4.65 -11.64
CA VAL A 85 -6.53 5.17 -10.54
C VAL A 85 -7.97 4.85 -10.86
N LEU A 86 -8.66 4.19 -9.93
CA LEU A 86 -10.04 3.78 -10.08
C LEU A 86 -10.91 4.50 -9.06
N ARG A 87 -12.10 4.90 -9.48
CA ARG A 87 -13.08 5.58 -8.63
C ARG A 87 -14.43 4.85 -8.68
N PRO A 88 -15.17 4.76 -7.56
CA PRO A 88 -16.53 4.23 -7.55
C PRO A 88 -17.43 4.95 -8.56
N VAL A 89 -18.13 4.17 -9.38
CA VAL A 89 -19.15 4.68 -10.31
C VAL A 89 -20.32 5.29 -9.55
N ALA A 90 -20.75 4.62 -8.48
CA ALA A 90 -21.72 5.17 -7.54
C ALA A 90 -21.00 6.09 -6.54
N PRO A 91 -21.39 7.37 -6.42
CA PRO A 91 -20.79 8.28 -5.46
C PRO A 91 -20.95 7.76 -4.03
N LEU A 92 -19.86 7.75 -3.27
CA LEU A 92 -19.87 7.42 -1.85
C LEU A 92 -20.53 8.55 -1.05
N THR A 93 -21.32 8.19 -0.04
CA THR A 93 -21.73 9.19 0.97
C THR A 93 -20.55 9.58 1.85
N THR A 94 -20.64 10.74 2.51
CA THR A 94 -19.62 11.20 3.47
C THR A 94 -19.34 10.15 4.55
N ASP A 95 -20.38 9.50 5.08
CA ASP A 95 -20.25 8.46 6.10
C ASP A 95 -19.54 7.21 5.58
N GLN A 96 -19.86 6.80 4.35
CA GLN A 96 -19.16 5.67 3.71
C GLN A 96 -17.69 5.99 3.53
N LEU A 97 -17.37 7.17 2.99
CA LEU A 97 -15.98 7.60 2.77
C LEU A 97 -15.20 7.66 4.08
N HIS A 98 -15.78 8.23 5.14
CA HIS A 98 -15.17 8.26 6.47
C HIS A 98 -14.96 6.87 7.04
N SER A 99 -15.94 5.97 6.90
CA SER A 99 -15.84 4.58 7.35
C SER A 99 -14.71 3.83 6.65
N ILE A 100 -14.61 3.97 5.32
CA ILE A 100 -13.56 3.38 4.48
C ILE A 100 -12.17 3.86 4.94
N ILE A 101 -12.01 5.18 5.08
CA ILE A 101 -10.73 5.78 5.50
C ILE A 101 -10.35 5.37 6.92
N ALA A 102 -11.32 5.38 7.84
CA ALA A 102 -11.10 4.97 9.22
C ALA A 102 -10.67 3.52 9.32
N PHE A 103 -11.30 2.62 8.55
CA PHE A 103 -10.92 1.21 8.49
C PHE A 103 -9.49 1.04 7.97
N ALA A 104 -9.13 1.69 6.85
CA ALA A 104 -7.80 1.58 6.28
C ALA A 104 -6.72 2.11 7.24
N ARG A 105 -6.97 3.24 7.91
CA ARG A 105 -6.06 3.82 8.91
C ARG A 105 -5.92 2.95 10.16
N ALA A 106 -7.01 2.38 10.66
CA ALA A 106 -6.99 1.50 11.82
C ALA A 106 -6.21 0.19 11.56
N ALA A 107 -6.11 -0.24 10.30
CA ALA A 107 -5.35 -1.42 9.93
C ALA A 107 -3.83 -1.18 9.91
N VAL A 108 -3.36 0.08 9.88
CA VAL A 108 -1.93 0.43 9.80
C VAL A 108 -1.13 -0.20 10.95
N GLY A 109 0.04 -0.74 10.63
CA GLY A 109 0.93 -1.41 11.57
C GLY A 109 0.62 -2.89 11.74
N THR A 110 -0.60 -3.36 11.45
CA THR A 110 -0.98 -4.78 11.63
C THR A 110 -0.33 -5.69 10.58
N ARG A 111 0.04 -6.93 10.96
CA ARG A 111 0.16 -8.02 9.97
C ARG A 111 -1.26 -8.47 9.63
N TYR A 112 -1.85 -7.82 8.64
CA TYR A 112 -3.20 -8.08 8.16
C TYR A 112 -3.48 -9.57 7.82
N THR A 113 -2.42 -10.39 7.69
CA THR A 113 -2.42 -11.86 7.60
C THR A 113 -3.28 -12.58 8.64
N LYS A 114 -3.42 -12.07 9.87
CA LYS A 114 -4.13 -12.79 10.96
C LYS A 114 -5.63 -12.55 11.01
N ILE A 115 -6.16 -11.51 10.37
CA ILE A 115 -7.61 -11.29 10.27
C ILE A 115 -8.14 -12.25 9.18
N GLY A 116 -8.58 -13.45 9.57
CA GLY A 116 -9.25 -14.42 8.68
C GLY A 116 -8.45 -15.66 8.26
N ALA A 117 -7.29 -15.93 8.85
CA ALA A 117 -6.41 -17.05 8.46
C ALA A 117 -7.05 -18.45 8.61
N ALA A 118 -8.18 -18.59 9.32
CA ALA A 118 -8.85 -19.88 9.50
C ALA A 118 -9.48 -20.46 8.21
N LYS A 119 -9.76 -19.65 7.18
CA LYS A 119 -10.35 -20.13 5.90
C LYS A 119 -9.33 -20.34 4.77
N SER A 120 -8.11 -19.81 4.88
CA SER A 120 -7.12 -19.83 3.77
C SER A 120 -6.37 -21.15 3.59
N VAL A 121 -6.51 -22.13 4.50
CA VAL A 121 -5.80 -23.42 4.40
C VAL A 121 -6.21 -24.23 3.15
N LEU A 122 -7.41 -23.98 2.60
CA LEU A 122 -7.88 -24.65 1.38
C LEU A 122 -7.35 -24.02 0.08
N ALA A 123 -6.85 -22.79 0.12
CA ALA A 123 -6.36 -22.03 -1.04
C ALA A 123 -4.81 -21.97 -1.04
N GLY A 124 -4.21 -23.16 -1.13
CA GLY A 124 -2.79 -23.48 -0.93
C GLY A 124 -1.76 -22.34 -1.08
N PHE A 125 -0.94 -22.17 -0.04
CA PHE A 125 0.46 -21.65 0.06
C PHE A 125 0.95 -20.45 -0.78
N VAL A 126 0.10 -19.89 -1.63
CA VAL A 126 0.38 -18.87 -2.64
C VAL A 126 -0.59 -17.69 -2.49
N ALA A 127 -1.73 -17.90 -1.82
CA ALA A 127 -2.76 -16.91 -1.52
C ALA A 127 -2.32 -15.84 -0.50
N GLY A 128 -1.45 -16.21 0.46
CA GLY A 128 -1.04 -15.34 1.56
C GLY A 128 -0.60 -13.96 1.08
N ARG A 129 0.54 -13.83 0.39
CA ARG A 129 1.08 -12.52 -0.02
C ARG A 129 0.34 -11.83 -1.17
N ARG A 130 -0.49 -12.55 -1.92
CA ARG A 130 -1.08 -12.09 -3.19
C ARG A 130 -2.43 -11.41 -3.03
N GLN A 131 -3.05 -11.53 -1.86
CA GLN A 131 -4.40 -11.01 -1.60
C GLN A 131 -4.39 -9.84 -0.63
N PHE A 132 -3.27 -9.51 0.04
CA PHE A 132 -3.30 -8.56 1.15
C PHE A 132 -3.74 -7.15 0.74
N CYS A 133 -3.16 -6.62 -0.33
CA CYS A 133 -3.41 -5.26 -0.77
C CYS A 133 -4.83 -5.09 -1.32
N SER A 134 -5.26 -5.96 -2.23
CA SER A 134 -6.61 -5.96 -2.80
C SER A 134 -7.67 -6.25 -1.75
N ARG A 135 -7.44 -7.20 -0.85
CA ARG A 135 -8.36 -7.53 0.26
C ARG A 135 -8.54 -6.36 1.22
N LEU A 136 -7.46 -5.65 1.58
CA LEU A 136 -7.57 -4.46 2.43
C LEU A 136 -8.51 -3.42 1.80
N VAL A 137 -8.30 -3.13 0.52
CA VAL A 137 -9.13 -2.18 -0.24
C VAL A 137 -10.58 -2.69 -0.31
N ALA A 138 -10.80 -3.94 -0.73
CA ALA A 138 -12.12 -4.51 -0.88
C ALA A 138 -12.89 -4.58 0.44
N GLN A 139 -12.25 -4.96 1.55
CA GLN A 139 -12.89 -4.99 2.88
C GLN A 139 -13.24 -3.60 3.39
N ALA A 140 -12.39 -2.59 3.15
CA ALA A 140 -12.68 -1.22 3.56
C ALA A 140 -14.01 -0.74 2.96
N TYR A 141 -14.17 -0.99 1.65
CA TYR A 141 -15.35 -0.67 0.90
C TYR A 141 -16.57 -1.53 1.28
N HIS A 142 -16.39 -2.84 1.41
CA HIS A 142 -17.45 -3.78 1.81
C HIS A 142 -18.07 -3.42 3.16
N ARG A 143 -17.24 -3.05 4.16
CA ARG A 143 -17.71 -2.63 5.49
C ARG A 143 -18.52 -1.35 5.48
N ALA A 144 -18.28 -0.48 4.51
CA ALA A 144 -19.09 0.72 4.26
C ALA A 144 -20.32 0.44 3.38
N GLY A 145 -20.61 -0.82 3.06
CA GLY A 145 -21.75 -1.21 2.23
C GLY A 145 -21.56 -0.97 0.73
N ALA A 146 -20.32 -0.73 0.28
CA ALA A 146 -19.98 -0.56 -1.13
C ALA A 146 -19.20 -1.79 -1.63
N ASN A 147 -19.86 -2.69 -2.36
CA ASN A 147 -19.22 -3.91 -2.87
C ASN A 147 -18.50 -3.61 -4.19
N LEU A 148 -17.16 -3.64 -4.19
CA LEU A 148 -16.35 -3.43 -5.39
C LEU A 148 -16.06 -4.73 -6.15
N VAL A 149 -16.06 -5.86 -5.47
CA VAL A 149 -15.76 -7.19 -6.01
C VAL A 149 -16.75 -8.21 -5.41
N PRO A 150 -16.93 -9.38 -6.04
CA PRO A 150 -17.86 -10.39 -5.53
C PRO A 150 -17.52 -10.91 -4.13
N ASP A 151 -16.22 -11.09 -3.84
CA ASP A 151 -15.73 -11.57 -2.54
C ASP A 151 -14.63 -10.63 -2.03
N ALA A 152 -14.95 -9.85 -1.00
CA ALA A 152 -14.00 -8.90 -0.42
C ALA A 152 -12.87 -9.57 0.38
N ASP A 153 -13.04 -10.82 0.81
CA ASP A 153 -12.05 -11.59 1.56
C ASP A 153 -11.06 -12.31 0.64
N PHE A 154 -11.46 -12.58 -0.60
CA PHE A 154 -10.66 -13.32 -1.57
C PHE A 154 -10.72 -12.66 -2.94
N CYS A 155 -9.93 -11.59 -3.09
CA CYS A 155 -9.81 -10.89 -4.37
C CYS A 155 -8.35 -10.57 -4.71
N HIS A 156 -8.10 -10.37 -6.00
CA HIS A 156 -6.82 -9.90 -6.52
C HIS A 156 -6.94 -8.51 -7.18
N PRO A 157 -5.83 -7.76 -7.33
CA PRO A 157 -5.87 -6.42 -7.93
C PRO A 157 -6.53 -6.37 -9.33
N GLY A 158 -6.35 -7.42 -10.15
CA GLY A 158 -7.01 -7.54 -11.46
C GLY A 158 -8.55 -7.58 -11.42
N GLU A 159 -9.16 -8.03 -10.33
CA GLU A 159 -10.63 -7.97 -10.16
C GLU A 159 -11.09 -6.55 -9.89
N LEU A 160 -10.31 -5.75 -9.14
CA LEU A 160 -10.57 -4.32 -8.97
C LEU A 160 -10.47 -3.58 -10.31
N LEU A 161 -9.41 -3.86 -11.08
CA LEU A 161 -9.21 -3.27 -12.41
C LEU A 161 -10.39 -3.52 -13.36
N ASN A 162 -10.98 -4.71 -13.31
CA ASN A 162 -12.08 -5.12 -14.20
C ASN A 162 -13.47 -4.94 -13.55
N SER A 163 -13.57 -4.30 -12.38
CA SER A 163 -14.82 -4.16 -11.67
C SER A 163 -15.76 -3.18 -12.37
N ALA A 164 -17.00 -3.60 -12.63
CA ALA A 164 -18.05 -2.73 -13.13
C ALA A 164 -18.51 -1.66 -12.12
N ALA A 165 -18.14 -1.79 -10.84
CA ALA A 165 -18.42 -0.79 -9.81
C ALA A 165 -17.41 0.37 -9.82
N LEU A 166 -16.34 0.25 -10.62
CA LEU A 166 -15.25 1.20 -10.71
C LEU A 166 -15.10 1.71 -12.14
N PHE A 167 -14.68 2.97 -12.28
CA PHE A 167 -14.23 3.51 -13.56
C PHE A 167 -12.81 4.06 -13.41
N GLU A 168 -12.05 4.05 -14.51
CA GLU A 168 -10.69 4.57 -14.54
C GLU A 168 -10.71 6.11 -14.63
N VAL A 169 -9.94 6.76 -13.76
CA VAL A 169 -9.73 8.21 -13.76
C VAL A 169 -8.64 8.53 -14.80
N PRO A 170 -8.95 9.31 -15.85
CA PRO A 170 -8.01 9.57 -16.94
C PRO A 170 -6.90 10.56 -16.53
N ASN A 171 -5.79 10.54 -17.27
CA ASN A 171 -4.68 11.51 -17.19
C ASN A 171 -4.00 11.62 -15.80
N VAL A 172 -4.09 10.56 -14.99
CA VAL A 172 -3.52 10.50 -13.64
C VAL A 172 -2.01 10.24 -13.63
N LEU A 173 -1.39 9.99 -14.78
CA LEU A 173 0.03 9.78 -14.92
C LEU A 173 0.67 10.85 -15.79
N ARG A 174 1.89 11.23 -15.44
CA ARG A 174 2.78 12.05 -16.28
C ARG A 174 4.19 11.47 -16.28
N ASP A 175 4.93 11.73 -17.35
CA ASP A 175 6.34 11.37 -17.43
C ASP A 175 7.18 12.31 -16.55
N LEU A 176 8.27 11.78 -16.01
CA LEU A 176 9.36 12.55 -15.44
C LEU A 176 10.43 12.79 -16.51
N ASN A 177 10.93 14.02 -16.59
CA ASN A 177 12.18 14.27 -17.32
C ASN A 177 13.41 13.89 -16.45
N ALA A 178 14.59 13.83 -17.07
CA ALA A 178 15.80 13.36 -16.38
C ALA A 178 16.20 14.24 -15.17
N GLU A 179 16.01 15.56 -15.24
CA GLU A 179 16.32 16.47 -14.14
C GLU A 179 15.32 16.32 -12.98
N GLU A 180 14.03 16.19 -13.31
CA GLU A 180 13.00 15.85 -12.34
C GLU A 180 13.31 14.51 -11.67
N GLU A 181 13.56 13.45 -12.46
CA GLU A 181 13.87 12.12 -11.94
C GLU A 181 15.04 12.15 -10.95
N ALA A 182 16.15 12.82 -11.31
CA ALA A 182 17.31 12.96 -10.42
C ALA A 182 16.92 13.60 -9.08
N ARG A 183 16.22 14.74 -9.12
CA ARG A 183 15.72 15.41 -7.90
C ARG A 183 14.78 14.53 -7.10
N TRP A 184 13.89 13.79 -7.77
CA TRP A 184 12.95 12.89 -7.11
C TRP A 184 13.68 11.79 -6.35
N ARG A 185 14.71 11.18 -6.95
CA ARG A 185 15.48 10.09 -6.33
C ARG A 185 16.43 10.57 -5.24
N GLU A 186 16.97 11.79 -5.33
CA GLU A 186 17.83 12.39 -4.30
C GLU A 186 17.07 12.79 -3.03
N ASN A 187 15.83 13.28 -3.17
CA ASN A 187 15.05 13.73 -2.02
C ASN A 187 14.75 12.58 -1.05
N VAL A 188 14.91 12.82 0.25
CA VAL A 188 14.58 11.83 1.27
C VAL A 188 13.07 11.66 1.36
N ASP A 189 12.60 10.41 1.26
CA ASP A 189 11.22 10.07 1.59
C ASP A 189 11.11 9.83 3.10
N HIS A 190 10.76 10.88 3.86
CA HIS A 190 10.59 10.78 5.31
C HIS A 190 9.48 9.80 5.72
N VAL A 191 8.47 9.57 4.85
CA VAL A 191 7.43 8.57 5.12
C VAL A 191 8.02 7.17 5.01
N GLN A 192 8.89 6.94 4.03
CA GLN A 192 9.65 5.70 3.91
C GLN A 192 10.54 5.47 5.14
N VAL A 193 11.29 6.47 5.57
CA VAL A 193 12.17 6.38 6.75
C VAL A 193 11.36 6.02 8.00
N MET A 194 10.26 6.73 8.25
CA MET A 194 9.37 6.44 9.39
C MET A 194 8.82 5.01 9.33
N ARG A 195 8.38 4.56 8.15
CA ARG A 195 7.88 3.19 7.98
C ARG A 195 8.95 2.15 8.28
N ASP A 196 10.17 2.36 7.82
CA ASP A 196 11.27 1.43 8.02
C ASP A 196 11.66 1.35 9.50
N SER A 197 11.64 2.48 10.21
CA SER A 197 11.79 2.53 11.68
C SER A 197 10.63 1.84 12.41
N THR A 198 9.38 2.06 12.02
CA THR A 198 8.21 1.36 12.58
C THR A 198 8.31 -0.15 12.37
N ASN A 199 8.72 -0.60 11.19
CA ASN A 199 8.91 -2.01 10.89
C ASN A 199 10.09 -2.63 11.66
N ALA A 200 11.13 -1.85 11.96
CA ALA A 200 12.20 -2.28 12.82
C ALA A 200 11.71 -2.47 14.26
N LEU A 201 11.02 -1.48 14.82
CA LEU A 201 10.44 -1.56 16.17
C LEU A 201 9.47 -2.73 16.31
N LEU A 202 8.55 -2.91 15.36
CA LEU A 202 7.59 -4.02 15.38
C LEU A 202 8.27 -5.39 15.29
N ARG A 203 9.41 -5.51 14.60
CA ARG A 203 10.19 -6.76 14.57
C ARG A 203 10.75 -7.08 15.96
N GLU A 204 11.28 -6.09 16.65
CA GLU A 204 11.82 -6.23 18.01
C GLU A 204 10.72 -6.57 19.01
N ALA A 205 9.59 -5.85 18.98
CA ALA A 205 8.46 -6.13 19.85
C ALA A 205 7.90 -7.55 19.66
N ARG A 206 7.91 -8.06 18.42
CA ARG A 206 7.49 -9.44 18.12
C ARG A 206 8.44 -10.52 18.64
N MET A 207 9.69 -10.18 18.95
CA MET A 207 10.60 -11.11 19.64
C MET A 207 10.25 -11.22 21.13
N VAL A 208 9.70 -10.15 21.72
CA VAL A 208 9.22 -10.15 23.10
C VAL A 208 7.88 -10.88 23.21
N SER A 209 6.94 -10.60 22.29
CA SER A 209 5.65 -11.27 22.23
C SER A 209 5.14 -11.39 20.80
N SER A 210 4.84 -12.62 20.38
CA SER A 210 4.28 -12.92 19.05
C SER A 210 2.86 -12.40 18.82
N GLU A 211 2.19 -11.95 19.89
CA GLU A 211 0.84 -11.38 19.87
C GLU A 211 0.83 -9.89 19.49
N ILE A 212 1.98 -9.21 19.55
CA ILE A 212 2.09 -7.80 19.15
C ILE A 212 2.02 -7.71 17.61
N GLU A 213 0.92 -7.15 17.12
CA GLU A 213 0.68 -7.01 15.68
C GLU A 213 0.89 -5.59 15.19
N SER A 214 0.55 -4.59 15.99
CA SER A 214 0.55 -3.16 15.68
C SER A 214 1.24 -2.34 16.77
N LEU A 215 1.46 -1.04 16.52
CA LEU A 215 2.01 -0.14 17.54
C LEU A 215 1.10 -0.03 18.77
N ASN A 216 -0.23 -0.05 18.58
CA ASN A 216 -1.18 0.00 19.68
C ASN A 216 -1.08 -1.24 20.60
N ASP A 217 -0.70 -2.39 20.05
CA ASP A 217 -0.51 -3.60 20.83
C ASP A 217 0.76 -3.52 21.69
N ILE A 218 1.75 -2.72 21.28
CA ILE A 218 2.95 -2.45 22.10
C ILE A 218 2.54 -1.67 23.36
N ASP A 219 1.78 -0.58 23.19
CA ASP A 219 1.32 0.24 24.30
C ASP A 219 0.49 -0.59 25.29
N ALA A 220 -0.45 -1.38 24.79
CA ALA A 220 -1.26 -2.28 25.61
C ALA A 220 -0.41 -3.36 26.32
N TYR A 221 0.57 -3.94 25.63
CA TYR A 221 1.44 -4.97 26.20
C TYR A 221 2.33 -4.41 27.32
N LEU A 222 2.88 -3.20 27.14
CA LEU A 222 3.76 -2.53 28.12
C LEU A 222 3.02 -2.12 29.40
N VAL A 223 1.71 -1.84 29.32
CA VAL A 223 0.88 -1.60 30.52
C VAL A 223 0.87 -2.83 31.42
N ASP A 224 0.82 -4.03 30.83
CA ASP A 224 0.72 -5.30 31.55
C ASP A 224 2.10 -5.93 31.86
N HIS A 225 3.17 -5.56 31.13
CA HIS A 225 4.51 -6.16 31.20
C HIS A 225 5.61 -5.09 31.21
N GLN A 226 5.73 -4.35 32.33
CA GLN A 226 6.69 -3.26 32.46
C GLN A 226 8.16 -3.70 32.28
N GLU A 227 8.48 -4.96 32.55
CA GLU A 227 9.82 -5.54 32.35
C GLU A 227 10.26 -5.58 30.88
N ALA A 228 9.32 -5.51 29.93
CA ALA A 228 9.62 -5.46 28.51
C ALA A 228 10.07 -4.07 28.03
N ASP A 229 9.86 -3.02 28.83
CA ASP A 229 10.14 -1.63 28.47
C ASP A 229 11.65 -1.42 28.22
N ASP A 230 12.50 -1.94 29.10
CA ASP A 230 13.97 -1.84 28.96
C ASP A 230 14.49 -2.44 27.65
N HIS A 231 13.86 -3.53 27.15
CA HIS A 231 14.24 -4.15 25.89
C HIS A 231 13.81 -3.28 24.70
N LEU A 232 12.60 -2.73 24.73
CA LEU A 232 12.04 -1.92 23.65
C LEU A 232 12.68 -0.53 23.57
N VAL A 233 13.03 0.06 24.71
CA VAL A 233 13.78 1.32 24.76
C VAL A 233 15.17 1.13 24.16
N LYS A 234 15.93 0.10 24.58
CA LYS A 234 17.28 -0.19 24.04
C LYS A 234 17.26 -0.46 22.53
N SER A 235 16.24 -1.16 22.03
CA SER A 235 16.11 -1.38 20.60
C SER A 235 15.77 -0.08 19.88
N SER A 236 14.87 0.75 20.41
CA SER A 236 14.50 2.06 19.85
C SER A 236 15.68 3.04 19.75
N GLU A 237 16.59 3.04 20.72
CA GLU A 237 17.79 3.89 20.72
C GLU A 237 18.82 3.47 19.67
N SER A 238 18.91 2.16 19.40
CA SER A 238 19.78 1.63 18.34
C SER A 238 19.35 2.11 16.93
N PHE A 239 18.08 2.48 16.76
CA PHE A 239 17.55 3.04 15.52
C PHE A 239 17.69 4.57 15.40
N LYS A 240 17.97 5.30 16.50
CA LYS A 240 18.24 6.75 16.46
C LYS A 240 19.59 7.08 15.82
N VAL A 241 20.54 6.15 15.87
CA VAL A 241 21.91 6.34 15.35
C VAL A 241 21.98 6.28 13.81
N SER A 242 20.94 5.79 13.11
CA SER A 242 20.90 5.80 11.64
C SER A 242 20.14 6.99 11.03
N GLY A 243 19.60 7.89 11.87
CA GLY A 243 18.80 9.05 11.46
C GLY A 243 19.45 10.40 11.74
N THR A 244 20.68 10.43 12.23
CA THR A 244 21.44 11.68 12.40
C THR A 244 21.96 12.11 11.04
N VAL A 245 21.19 12.97 10.37
CA VAL A 245 21.70 13.83 9.31
C VAL A 245 22.71 14.74 10.00
N GLU A 246 24.00 14.48 9.78
CA GLU A 246 25.04 15.49 10.05
C GLU A 246 24.71 16.70 9.17
N GLY A 247 24.56 17.86 9.81
CA GLY A 247 24.16 19.12 9.19
C GLY A 247 25.23 19.76 8.31
#